data_AF-A0A537MG39-F1
#
_entry.id   AF-A0A537MG39-F1
#
_cell.length_a   1.000
_cell.length_b   1.000
_cell.length_c   1.000
_cell.angle_alpha   90.00
_cell.angle_beta   90.00
_cell.angle_gamma   90.00
#
_symmetry.space_group_name_H-M   'P 1'
#
loop_
_entity.id
_entity.type
_entity.pdbx_description
1 polymer ?
#
loop_
_entity_poly.entity_id
_entity_poly.type
_entity_poly.pdbx_seq_one_letter_code
_entity_poly.pdbx_strand_id
1 'polypeptide(L)'
;MRSIVLLLLLTPLAGCDGRPDSGSGPRHGGRYQGIGTYPAGTLWSRQQADRSRDPASATIADDEQVIVVVDSSTGEVRQCGNLSGYCIRTNPWSGAAAPARLTAHAADVAREAEQTRSPEMTDAANDLNAAADAGAARGR
;
A
#
# COMPACT_ATOMS: atom_id res chain seq x y z
N MET A 1 61.55 14.66 -28.59
CA MET A 1 60.39 13.82 -28.95
C MET A 1 60.28 12.68 -27.94
N ARG A 2 59.38 12.78 -26.94
CA ARG A 2 58.77 11.66 -26.16
C ARG A 2 58.10 12.09 -24.85
N SER A 3 58.30 13.32 -24.38
CA SER A 3 57.71 13.82 -23.11
C SER A 3 56.42 14.63 -23.26
N ILE A 4 55.77 14.65 -24.43
CA ILE A 4 54.56 15.47 -24.69
C ILE A 4 53.26 14.63 -24.59
N VAL A 5 53.34 13.31 -24.45
CA VAL A 5 52.16 12.42 -24.55
C VAL A 5 51.41 12.25 -23.22
N LEU A 6 51.95 12.70 -22.10
CA LEU A 6 51.38 12.44 -20.77
C LEU A 6 50.49 13.55 -20.18
N LEU A 7 50.28 14.66 -20.90
CA LEU A 7 49.53 15.82 -20.37
C LEU A 7 48.05 15.91 -20.82
N LEU A 8 47.54 14.91 -21.53
CA LEU A 8 46.19 14.96 -22.16
C LEU A 8 45.13 14.07 -21.49
N LEU A 9 45.41 13.51 -20.30
CA LEU A 9 44.54 12.55 -19.60
C LEU A 9 43.91 13.08 -18.29
N LEU A 10 43.90 14.40 -18.11
CA LEU A 10 43.26 15.08 -16.97
C LEU A 10 42.18 16.03 -17.46
N THR A 11 41.16 15.51 -18.16
CA THR A 11 39.86 16.17 -18.24
C THR A 11 39.07 15.79 -16.99
N PRO A 12 38.94 16.67 -15.97
CA PRO A 12 37.96 16.43 -14.93
C PRO A 12 36.57 16.41 -15.58
N LEU A 13 35.78 15.40 -15.27
CA LEU A 13 34.34 15.42 -15.52
C LEU A 13 33.72 16.55 -14.67
N ALA A 14 33.78 17.78 -15.16
CA ALA A 14 32.92 18.86 -14.68
C ALA A 14 31.57 18.72 -15.42
N GLY A 15 30.74 17.83 -14.92
CA GLY A 15 29.39 17.59 -15.41
C GLY A 15 28.36 17.78 -14.30
N CYS A 16 27.37 18.63 -14.60
CA CYS A 16 26.18 18.99 -13.82
C CYS A 16 26.33 20.14 -12.82
N ASP A 17 26.34 21.36 -13.36
CA ASP A 17 25.69 22.50 -12.70
C ASP A 17 24.23 22.15 -12.43
N GLY A 18 23.95 21.70 -11.21
CA GLY A 18 22.60 21.63 -10.67
C GLY A 18 22.09 23.07 -10.50
N ARG A 19 21.40 23.58 -11.52
CA ARG A 19 20.64 24.82 -11.45
C ARG A 19 19.69 24.73 -10.24
N PRO A 20 19.86 25.52 -9.17
CA PRO A 20 18.90 25.52 -8.09
C PRO A 20 17.65 26.25 -8.59
N ASP A 21 16.61 25.50 -8.90
CA ASP A 21 15.27 26.06 -9.07
C ASP A 21 14.89 26.78 -7.77
N SER A 22 14.88 28.10 -7.85
CA SER A 22 14.39 29.01 -6.81
C SER A 22 12.86 28.99 -6.76
N GLY A 23 12.30 27.81 -6.49
CA GLY A 23 10.93 27.63 -6.04
C GLY A 23 10.92 27.54 -4.52
N SER A 24 10.50 28.62 -3.85
CA SER A 24 10.33 28.66 -2.40
C SER A 24 9.06 27.89 -2.00
N GLY A 25 9.14 26.55 -2.07
CA GLY A 25 8.24 25.64 -1.37
C GLY A 25 8.85 25.25 -0.01
N PRO A 26 8.04 24.81 0.96
CA PRO A 26 8.53 24.37 2.27
C PRO A 26 9.69 23.36 2.12
N ARG A 27 10.87 23.71 2.64
CA ARG A 27 12.05 22.84 2.64
C ARG A 27 11.87 21.73 3.67
N HIS A 28 11.15 20.68 3.30
CA HIS A 28 11.25 19.39 4.00
C HIS A 28 12.53 18.71 3.51
N GLY A 29 13.51 18.48 4.38
CA GLY A 29 14.60 17.54 4.09
C GLY A 29 14.00 16.25 3.54
N GLY A 30 14.53 15.72 2.44
CA GLY A 30 13.86 14.75 1.58
C GLY A 30 13.04 13.70 2.34
N ARG A 31 11.71 13.77 2.19
CA ARG A 31 10.75 12.90 2.89
C ARG A 31 10.92 11.41 2.54
N TYR A 32 11.61 11.11 1.46
CA TYR A 32 11.70 9.76 0.92
C TYR A 32 13.11 9.22 1.01
N GLN A 33 13.25 8.03 1.58
CA GLN A 33 14.50 7.29 1.68
C GLN A 33 14.89 6.64 0.34
N GLY A 34 13.90 6.33 -0.49
CA GLY A 34 14.12 5.74 -1.81
C GLY A 34 12.88 5.79 -2.68
N ILE A 35 13.12 5.84 -4.00
CA ILE A 35 12.11 5.73 -5.05
C ILE A 35 12.63 4.73 -6.08
N GLY A 36 11.79 3.80 -6.51
CA GLY A 36 12.11 2.83 -7.55
C GLY A 36 10.91 2.53 -8.44
N THR A 37 11.18 2.09 -9.66
CA THR A 37 10.16 1.63 -10.62
C THR A 37 10.39 0.16 -10.93
N TYR A 38 9.33 -0.63 -10.84
CA TYR A 38 9.37 -2.08 -11.01
C TYR A 38 8.31 -2.51 -12.00
N PRO A 39 8.52 -3.56 -12.80
CA PRO A 39 7.48 -4.08 -13.68
C PRO A 39 6.26 -4.53 -12.85
N ALA A 40 5.05 -4.25 -13.36
CA ALA A 40 3.80 -4.72 -12.77
C ALA A 40 3.69 -6.25 -12.94
N GLY A 41 4.26 -6.99 -11.98
CA GLY A 41 4.22 -8.45 -11.95
C GLY A 41 2.82 -9.01 -11.77
N THR A 42 2.68 -10.34 -11.85
CA THR A 42 1.37 -11.03 -11.79
C THR A 42 0.60 -10.85 -10.48
N LEU A 43 1.26 -10.42 -9.41
CA LEU A 43 0.60 -10.12 -8.13
C LEU A 43 -0.07 -8.74 -8.13
N TRP A 44 0.42 -7.78 -8.93
CA TRP A 44 -0.16 -6.44 -9.01
C TRP A 44 -1.60 -6.49 -9.53
N SER A 45 -1.82 -7.22 -10.62
CA SER A 45 -3.15 -7.41 -11.21
C SER A 45 -4.14 -8.17 -10.33
N ARG A 46 -3.67 -8.81 -9.24
CA ARG A 46 -4.50 -9.51 -8.26
C ARG A 46 -4.85 -8.66 -7.04
N GLN A 47 -4.36 -7.43 -6.95
CA GLN A 47 -4.75 -6.54 -5.87
C GLN A 47 -6.21 -6.13 -6.01
N GLN A 48 -6.91 -6.09 -4.88
CA GLN A 48 -8.22 -5.46 -4.84
C GLN A 48 -8.01 -3.95 -4.97
N ALA A 49 -8.55 -3.35 -6.04
CA ALA A 49 -8.50 -1.92 -6.29
C ALA A 49 -9.92 -1.37 -6.48
N ASP A 50 -10.17 -0.18 -5.96
CA ASP A 50 -11.41 0.54 -6.24
C ASP A 50 -11.43 0.93 -7.72
N ARG A 51 -12.47 0.53 -8.43
CA ARG A 51 -12.61 0.81 -9.86
C ARG A 51 -13.13 2.22 -10.08
N SER A 52 -12.50 2.97 -10.99
CA SER A 52 -13.07 4.22 -11.50
C SER A 52 -14.47 3.98 -12.07
N ARG A 53 -15.38 4.94 -11.90
CA ARG A 53 -16.70 4.91 -12.53
C ARG A 53 -16.65 5.25 -14.02
N ASP A 54 -15.58 5.91 -14.45
CA ASP A 54 -15.36 6.23 -15.86
C ASP A 54 -14.80 4.99 -16.58
N PRO A 55 -15.51 4.42 -17.57
CA PRO A 55 -15.05 3.25 -18.29
C PRO A 55 -13.82 3.52 -19.17
N ALA A 56 -13.48 4.77 -19.46
CA ALA A 56 -12.29 5.15 -20.21
C ALA A 56 -11.03 5.29 -19.34
N SER A 57 -11.17 5.22 -18.01
CA SER A 57 -10.05 5.30 -17.08
C SER A 57 -9.23 4.01 -17.09
N ALA A 58 -7.90 4.14 -17.02
CA ALA A 58 -7.00 3.01 -16.84
C ALA A 58 -7.30 2.26 -15.53
N THR A 59 -7.22 0.94 -15.60
CA THR A 59 -7.37 0.03 -14.47
C THR A 59 -6.01 -0.47 -14.00
N ILE A 60 -5.97 -1.11 -12.82
CA ILE A 60 -4.74 -1.73 -12.30
C ILE A 60 -4.14 -2.77 -13.26
N ALA A 61 -4.97 -3.40 -14.10
CA ALA A 61 -4.51 -4.37 -15.10
C ALA A 61 -3.78 -3.71 -16.27
N ASP A 62 -3.98 -2.40 -16.48
CA ASP A 62 -3.33 -1.63 -17.52
C ASP A 62 -1.96 -1.10 -17.06
N ASP A 63 -1.63 -1.16 -15.77
CA ASP A 63 -0.33 -0.72 -15.26
C ASP A 63 0.81 -1.59 -15.79
N GLU A 64 1.84 -0.95 -16.33
CA GLU A 64 3.06 -1.63 -16.78
C GLU A 64 4.18 -1.54 -15.74
N GLN A 65 4.15 -0.49 -14.94
CA GLN A 65 5.15 -0.20 -13.91
C GLN A 65 4.48 0.16 -12.59
N VAL A 66 5.12 -0.24 -11.50
CA VAL A 66 4.76 0.11 -10.13
C VAL A 66 5.87 0.98 -9.57
N ILE A 67 5.51 2.18 -9.16
CA ILE A 67 6.39 3.16 -8.52
C ILE A 67 6.35 2.90 -7.02
N VAL A 68 7.49 2.52 -6.44
CA VAL A 68 7.63 2.26 -5.01
C VAL A 68 8.37 3.41 -4.34
N VAL A 69 7.78 3.95 -3.28
CA VAL A 69 8.33 5.06 -2.50
C VAL A 69 8.41 4.64 -1.03
N VAL A 70 9.55 4.90 -0.38
CA VAL A 70 9.76 4.63 1.05
C VAL A 70 9.86 5.95 1.81
N ASP A 71 8.95 6.18 2.76
CA ASP A 71 8.97 7.36 3.63
C ASP A 71 10.08 7.20 4.69
N SER A 72 10.99 8.17 4.75
CA SER A 72 12.17 8.12 5.63
C SER A 72 11.84 8.30 7.11
N SER A 73 10.69 8.89 7.43
CA SER A 73 10.28 9.16 8.81
C SER A 73 9.49 8.01 9.43
N THR A 74 8.71 7.30 8.63
CA THR A 74 7.77 6.26 9.10
C THR A 74 8.13 4.85 8.66
N GLY A 75 9.04 4.68 7.68
CA GLY A 75 9.31 3.39 7.04
C GLY A 75 8.15 2.88 6.18
N GLU A 76 7.15 3.72 5.92
CA GLU A 76 6.00 3.41 5.10
C GLU A 76 6.38 3.22 3.64
N VAL A 77 5.89 2.15 3.03
CA VAL A 77 6.05 1.84 1.63
C VAL A 77 4.75 2.19 0.90
N ARG A 78 4.86 2.99 -0.15
CA ARG A 78 3.77 3.29 -1.09
C ARG A 78 4.11 2.69 -2.43
N GLN A 79 3.18 1.95 -3.01
CA GLN A 79 3.33 1.36 -4.35
C GLN A 79 2.20 1.87 -5.22
N CYS A 80 2.50 2.55 -6.32
CA CYS A 80 1.52 3.18 -7.18
C CYS A 80 1.66 2.71 -8.63
N GLY A 81 0.53 2.37 -9.26
CA GLY A 81 0.47 2.07 -10.69
C GLY A 81 0.75 3.31 -11.53
N ASN A 82 1.52 3.16 -12.61
CA ASN A 82 1.92 4.28 -13.46
C ASN A 82 0.78 4.83 -14.33
N LEU A 83 -0.23 4.02 -14.65
CA LEU A 83 -1.34 4.40 -15.54
C LEU A 83 -2.65 4.55 -14.77
N SER A 84 -2.99 3.58 -13.92
CA SER A 84 -4.20 3.61 -13.10
C SER A 84 -4.15 4.66 -12.00
N GLY A 85 -2.96 5.05 -11.55
CA GLY A 85 -2.76 5.91 -10.38
C GLY A 85 -3.16 5.24 -9.06
N TYR A 86 -3.53 3.96 -9.07
CA TYR A 86 -3.91 3.22 -7.87
C TYR A 86 -2.70 3.03 -6.95
N CYS A 87 -2.83 3.39 -5.68
CA CYS A 87 -1.75 3.30 -4.71
C CYS A 87 -2.12 2.42 -3.52
N ILE A 88 -1.26 1.46 -3.18
CA ILE A 88 -1.31 0.72 -1.92
C ILE A 88 -0.26 1.26 -0.94
N ARG A 89 -0.62 1.26 0.33
CA ARG A 89 0.21 1.74 1.43
C ARG A 89 0.41 0.60 2.42
N THR A 90 1.67 0.29 2.73
CA THR A 90 2.01 -0.74 3.71
C THR A 90 3.11 -0.24 4.64
N ASN A 91 3.10 -0.67 5.90
CA ASN A 91 4.19 -0.41 6.84
C ASN A 91 4.53 -1.70 7.59
N PRO A 92 5.39 -2.56 7.04
CA PRO A 92 5.71 -3.87 7.63
C PRO A 92 6.44 -3.77 8.97
N TRP A 93 6.96 -2.59 9.31
CA TRP A 93 7.78 -2.31 10.49
C TRP A 93 6.96 -1.78 11.67
N SER A 94 5.73 -1.33 11.43
CA SER A 94 4.86 -0.71 12.44
C SER A 94 4.18 -1.69 13.41
N GLY A 95 4.46 -2.99 13.31
CA GLY A 95 3.85 -4.04 14.15
C GLY A 95 2.36 -4.33 13.86
N ALA A 96 1.67 -3.45 13.16
CA ALA A 96 0.25 -3.57 12.78
C ALA A 96 0.06 -3.60 11.25
N ALA A 97 0.98 -4.23 10.52
CA ALA A 97 0.90 -4.30 9.07
C ALA A 97 -0.31 -5.16 8.66
N ALA A 98 -1.37 -4.51 8.17
CA ALA A 98 -2.49 -5.21 7.55
C ALA A 98 -2.02 -5.84 6.22
N PRO A 99 -2.22 -7.14 6.00
CA PRO A 99 -1.89 -7.79 4.73
C PRO A 99 -2.62 -7.12 3.55
N ALA A 100 -1.98 -7.13 2.38
CA ALA A 100 -2.60 -6.64 1.16
C ALA A 100 -3.83 -7.48 0.81
N ARG A 101 -4.93 -6.82 0.39
CA ARG A 101 -6.16 -7.51 0.00
C ARG A 101 -6.03 -8.01 -1.42
N LEU A 102 -6.02 -9.33 -1.57
CA LEU A 102 -5.98 -9.98 -2.88
C LEU A 102 -7.37 -10.42 -3.33
N THR A 103 -7.63 -10.37 -4.63
CA THR A 103 -8.90 -10.82 -5.21
C THR A 103 -9.11 -12.34 -5.12
N ALA A 104 -8.02 -13.11 -5.03
CA ALA A 104 -8.06 -14.58 -5.00
C ALA A 104 -8.90 -15.18 -3.85
N HIS A 105 -8.99 -14.46 -2.73
CA HIS A 105 -9.75 -14.90 -1.54
C HIS A 105 -10.94 -14.00 -1.24
N ALA A 106 -11.36 -13.14 -2.18
CA ALA A 106 -12.46 -12.21 -1.93
C ALA A 106 -13.78 -12.93 -1.57
N ALA A 107 -14.04 -14.09 -2.18
CA ALA A 107 -15.20 -14.92 -1.87
C ALA A 107 -15.10 -15.57 -0.48
N ASP A 108 -13.91 -16.03 -0.09
CA ASP A 108 -13.68 -16.62 1.24
C ASP A 108 -13.84 -15.55 2.33
N VAL A 109 -13.27 -14.36 2.13
CA VAL A 109 -13.42 -13.21 3.04
C VAL A 109 -14.88 -12.77 3.16
N ALA A 110 -15.63 -12.75 2.06
CA ALA A 110 -17.05 -12.42 2.09
C ALA A 110 -17.86 -13.47 2.90
N ARG A 111 -17.55 -14.75 2.73
CA ARG A 111 -18.16 -15.85 3.49
C ARG A 111 -17.85 -15.76 4.99
N GLU A 112 -16.60 -15.48 5.36
CA GLU A 112 -16.20 -15.29 6.77
C GLU A 112 -16.88 -14.07 7.40
N ALA A 113 -16.98 -12.96 6.65
CA ALA A 113 -17.67 -11.76 7.12
C ALA A 113 -19.17 -12.02 7.37
N GLU A 114 -19.82 -12.84 6.53
CA GLU A 114 -21.21 -13.24 6.72
C GLU A 114 -21.36 -14.17 7.93
N GLN A 115 -20.48 -15.15 8.10
CA GLN A 115 -20.48 -16.03 9.28
C GLN A 115 -20.26 -15.26 10.58
N THR A 116 -19.41 -14.24 10.57
CA THR A 116 -19.17 -13.37 11.75
C THR A 116 -20.37 -12.46 12.04
N ARG A 117 -21.15 -12.09 11.02
CA ARG A 117 -22.39 -11.31 11.18
C ARG A 117 -23.60 -12.18 11.52
N SER A 118 -23.53 -13.48 11.26
CA SER A 118 -24.64 -14.38 11.52
C SER A 118 -24.88 -14.46 13.04
N PRO A 119 -26.11 -14.21 13.51
CA PRO A 119 -26.46 -14.02 14.92
C PRO A 119 -26.54 -15.35 15.70
N GLU A 120 -25.55 -16.24 15.55
CA GLU A 120 -25.52 -17.49 16.34
C GLU A 120 -25.11 -17.23 17.81
N MET A 121 -24.58 -16.04 18.11
CA MET A 121 -24.21 -15.65 19.49
C MET A 121 -25.36 -14.97 20.27
N THR A 122 -26.43 -14.53 19.61
CA THR A 122 -27.57 -13.89 20.29
C THR A 122 -28.58 -14.87 20.87
N ASP A 123 -28.69 -16.08 20.34
CA ASP A 123 -29.60 -17.10 20.91
C ASP A 123 -29.06 -17.69 22.22
N ALA A 124 -27.74 -17.93 22.32
CA ALA A 124 -27.14 -18.41 23.58
C ALA A 124 -27.24 -17.39 24.73
N ALA A 125 -27.20 -16.09 24.43
CA ALA A 125 -27.38 -15.03 25.41
C ALA A 125 -28.87 -14.84 25.81
N ASN A 126 -29.80 -15.07 24.89
CA ASN A 126 -31.24 -15.02 25.18
C ASN A 126 -31.70 -16.23 26.00
N ASP A 127 -31.18 -17.43 25.74
CA ASP A 127 -31.53 -18.64 26.47
C ASP A 127 -31.08 -18.60 27.94
N LEU A 128 -29.94 -17.97 28.23
CA LEU A 128 -29.46 -17.76 29.60
C LEU A 128 -30.34 -16.76 30.39
N ASN A 129 -30.85 -15.72 29.73
CA ASN A 129 -31.75 -14.77 30.38
C ASN A 129 -33.16 -15.37 30.60
N ALA A 130 -33.67 -16.16 29.64
CA ALA A 130 -34.96 -16.83 29.77
C ALA A 130 -34.97 -17.87 30.92
N ALA A 131 -33.85 -18.58 31.14
CA ALA A 131 -33.71 -19.53 32.25
C ALA A 131 -33.67 -18.84 33.62
N ALA A 132 -33.07 -17.64 33.72
CA ALA A 132 -33.02 -16.87 34.95
C ALA A 132 -34.41 -16.37 35.39
N ASP A 133 -35.23 -15.91 34.45
CA ASP A 133 -36.59 -15.43 34.73
C ASP A 133 -37.56 -16.56 35.12
N ALA A 134 -37.40 -17.75 34.54
CA ALA A 134 -38.22 -18.92 34.90
C ALA A 134 -37.94 -19.46 36.32
N GLY A 135 -36.73 -19.24 36.86
CA GLY A 135 -36.36 -19.62 38.22
C GLY A 135 -37.00 -18.73 39.31
N ALA A 136 -37.19 -17.44 39.02
CA ALA A 136 -37.74 -16.47 39.97
C ALA A 136 -39.25 -16.66 40.25
N ALA A 137 -39.99 -17.28 39.32
CA ALA A 137 -41.45 -17.46 39.42
C ALA A 137 -41.89 -18.68 40.26
N ARG A 138 -41.01 -19.64 40.56
CA ARG A 138 -41.35 -20.87 41.33
C ARG A 138 -41.13 -20.78 42.84
N GLY A 139 -40.65 -19.64 43.34
CA GLY A 139 -40.29 -19.42 44.75
C GLY A 139 -41.28 -18.61 45.58
N ARG A 140 -42.55 -18.48 45.16
CA ARG A 140 -43.60 -17.80 45.94
C ARG A 140 -44.75 -18.74 46.25
#